data_AF-A0A0D9WP07-F1
#
_entry.id   AF-A0A0D9WP07-F1
#
_cell.length_a   1.000
_cell.length_b   1.000
_cell.length_c   1.000
_cell.angle_alpha   90.00
_cell.angle_beta   90.00
_cell.angle_gamma   90.00
#
_symmetry.space_group_name_H-M   'P 1'
#
loop_
_entity.id
_entity.type
_entity.pdbx_description
1 polymer ?
#
loop_
_entity_poly.entity_id
_entity_poly.type
_entity_poly.pdbx_seq_one_letter_code
_entity_poly.pdbx_strand_id
1 'polypeptide(L)'
;MVYFDSWDEFVGKSVELFRKNPDTTRYVVKYRHCEGKLVLKVTDNHECLKFKTDQAQDAKKMEKLNTIFFTLMTHGPDADISDVSGKEQAEQQQQKKGRGRRHAAISWEHAQLRFL
;
A
#
# COMPACT_ATOMS: atom_id res chain seq x y z
N MET A 1 -13.70 9.06 19.09
CA MET A 1 -13.35 8.91 17.66
C MET A 1 -11.89 9.28 17.51
N VAL A 2 -11.03 8.28 17.36
CA VAL A 2 -9.57 8.41 17.54
C VAL A 2 -8.88 8.25 16.19
N TYR A 3 -7.84 9.06 15.95
CA TYR A 3 -6.96 8.90 14.80
C TYR A 3 -5.76 8.04 15.21
N PHE A 4 -5.44 7.06 14.37
CA PHE A 4 -4.24 6.24 14.52
C PHE A 4 -3.07 6.94 13.82
N ASP A 5 -1.92 6.97 14.49
CA ASP A 5 -0.66 7.45 13.91
C ASP A 5 0.08 6.33 13.16
N SER A 6 -0.07 5.09 13.62
CA SER A 6 0.51 3.90 12.98
C SER A 6 -0.43 3.33 11.92
N TRP A 7 0.09 3.19 10.70
CA TRP A 7 -0.64 2.54 9.61
C TRP A 7 -0.95 1.07 9.93
N ASP A 8 0.03 0.33 10.44
CA ASP A 8 -0.11 -1.12 10.68
C ASP A 8 -1.13 -1.40 11.78
N GLU A 9 -1.16 -0.56 12.82
CA GLU A 9 -2.16 -0.65 13.89
C GLU A 9 -3.57 -0.34 13.36
N PHE A 10 -3.70 0.71 12.54
CA PHE A 10 -4.97 1.05 11.90
C PHE A 10 -5.52 -0.10 11.05
N VAL A 11 -4.67 -0.73 10.22
CA VAL A 11 -5.07 -1.86 9.38
C VAL A 11 -5.44 -3.07 10.24
N GLY A 12 -4.60 -3.43 11.22
CA GLY A 12 -4.86 -4.56 12.12
C GLY A 12 -6.20 -4.43 12.84
N LYS A 13 -6.47 -3.26 13.42
CA LYS A 13 -7.74 -2.96 14.11
C LYS A 13 -8.92 -2.91 13.15
N SER A 14 -8.73 -2.41 11.92
CA SER A 14 -9.78 -2.38 10.91
C SER A 14 -10.22 -3.77 10.47
N VAL A 15 -9.27 -4.68 10.28
CA VAL A 15 -9.54 -6.09 9.94
C VAL A 15 -10.21 -6.80 11.13
N GLU A 16 -9.71 -6.60 12.34
CA GLU A 16 -10.30 -7.15 13.57
C GLU A 16 -11.78 -6.71 13.72
N LEU A 17 -12.06 -5.42 13.51
CA LEU A 17 -13.41 -4.86 13.60
C LEU A 17 -14.35 -5.47 12.55
N PHE A 18 -13.89 -5.61 11.31
CA PHE A 18 -14.67 -6.27 10.25
C PHE A 18 -14.95 -7.73 10.58
N ARG A 19 -13.94 -8.48 11.03
CA ARG A 19 -14.10 -9.89 11.40
C ARG A 19 -15.11 -10.09 12.53
N LYS A 20 -15.14 -9.16 13.48
CA LYS A 20 -16.09 -9.19 14.59
C LYS A 20 -17.53 -8.87 14.14
N ASN A 21 -17.69 -7.84 13.31
CA ASN A 21 -18.99 -7.29 12.93
C ASN A 21 -19.08 -7.03 11.41
N PRO A 22 -19.10 -8.06 10.55
CA PRO A 22 -18.97 -7.88 9.10
C PRO A 22 -20.16 -7.14 8.46
N ASP A 23 -21.38 -7.37 8.95
CA ASP A 23 -22.60 -6.82 8.35
C ASP A 23 -22.79 -5.31 8.61
N THR A 24 -22.24 -4.82 9.72
CA THR A 24 -22.39 -3.42 10.13
C THR A 24 -21.14 -2.58 9.82
N THR A 25 -19.99 -3.24 9.62
CA THR A 25 -18.72 -2.56 9.35
C THR A 25 -18.73 -1.89 7.98
N ARG A 26 -18.39 -0.60 7.97
CA ARG A 26 -18.26 0.21 6.76
C ARG A 26 -16.90 0.85 6.68
N TYR A 27 -16.25 0.67 5.53
CA TYR A 27 -15.01 1.33 5.17
C TYR A 27 -15.28 2.51 4.23
N VAL A 28 -14.74 3.68 4.56
CA VAL A 28 -14.94 4.93 3.83
C VAL A 28 -13.59 5.59 3.55
N VAL A 29 -13.40 5.98 2.29
CA VAL A 29 -12.24 6.75 1.82
C VAL A 29 -12.71 8.14 1.44
N LYS A 30 -12.00 9.17 1.92
CA LYS A 30 -12.23 10.56 1.53
C LYS A 30 -10.91 11.20 1.14
N TYR A 31 -10.77 11.54 -0.14
CA TYR A 31 -9.65 12.32 -0.65
C TYR A 31 -10.08 13.75 -0.97
N ARG A 32 -9.25 14.73 -0.61
CA ARG A 32 -9.45 16.14 -0.95
C ARG A 32 -8.22 16.65 -1.67
N HIS A 33 -8.33 16.79 -2.99
CA HIS A 33 -7.21 17.15 -3.86
C HIS A 33 -6.61 18.53 -3.55
N CYS A 34 -7.43 19.55 -3.33
CA CYS A 34 -6.95 20.91 -3.04
C CYS A 34 -6.11 21.03 -1.76
N GLU A 35 -6.25 20.08 -0.83
CA GLU A 35 -5.49 20.03 0.41
C GLU A 35 -4.44 18.91 0.42
N GLY A 36 -4.41 18.04 -0.60
CA GLY A 36 -3.57 16.84 -0.62
C GLY A 36 -3.88 15.82 0.49
N LYS A 37 -5.05 15.91 1.14
CA LYS A 37 -5.38 15.10 2.33
C LYS A 37 -6.20 13.87 1.98
N LEU A 38 -5.78 12.74 2.52
CA LEU A 38 -6.48 11.47 2.52
C LEU A 38 -6.97 11.14 3.94
N VAL A 39 -8.24 10.76 4.05
CA VAL A 39 -8.85 10.28 5.31
C VAL A 39 -9.50 8.94 5.05
N LEU A 40 -9.12 7.94 5.84
CA LEU A 40 -9.71 6.61 5.87
C LEU A 40 -10.50 6.45 7.17
N LYS A 41 -11.65 5.79 7.10
CA LYS A 41 -12.51 5.52 8.25
C LYS A 41 -13.09 4.12 8.17
N VAL A 42 -13.02 3.36 9.25
CA VAL A 42 -13.70 2.07 9.42
C VAL A 42 -14.57 2.15 10.67
N THR A 43 -15.82 1.70 10.59
CA THR A 43 -16.77 1.79 11.71
C THR A 43 -17.90 0.77 11.60
N ASP A 44 -18.34 0.23 12.73
CA ASP A 44 -19.48 -0.68 12.88
C ASP A 44 -20.70 0.00 13.53
N ASN A 45 -20.71 1.35 13.56
CA ASN A 45 -21.62 2.24 14.29
C ASN A 45 -21.37 2.39 15.80
N HIS A 46 -20.54 1.55 16.42
CA HIS A 46 -20.18 1.66 17.84
C HIS A 46 -18.75 2.17 18.00
N GLU A 47 -17.81 1.55 17.27
CA GLU A 47 -16.41 1.92 17.22
C GLU A 47 -16.12 2.66 15.90
N CYS A 48 -15.21 3.64 15.94
CA CYS A 48 -14.81 4.38 14.75
C CYS A 48 -13.29 4.61 14.75
N LEU A 49 -12.64 3.91 13.83
CA LEU A 49 -11.21 3.94 13.56
C LEU A 49 -10.95 4.93 12.42
N LYS A 50 -9.96 5.79 12.57
CA LYS A 50 -9.59 6.76 11.52
C LYS A 50 -8.10 6.81 11.29
N PHE A 51 -7.73 6.98 10.03
CA PHE A 51 -6.37 7.29 9.62
C PHE A 51 -6.41 8.53 8.72
N LYS A 52 -5.48 9.47 8.92
CA LYS A 52 -5.37 10.68 8.11
C LYS A 52 -3.91 10.85 7.72
N THR A 53 -3.68 11.18 6.47
CA THR A 53 -2.35 11.47 5.95
C THR A 53 -2.43 12.55 4.87
N ASP A 54 -1.35 13.30 4.72
CA ASP A 54 -1.06 14.20 3.60
C ASP A 54 0.11 13.68 2.74
N GLN A 55 0.64 12.51 3.06
CA GLN A 55 1.77 11.90 2.37
C GLN A 55 1.30 11.14 1.14
N ALA A 56 1.71 11.59 -0.05
CA ALA A 56 1.31 10.97 -1.32
C ALA A 56 1.68 9.49 -1.43
N GLN A 57 2.78 9.06 -0.79
CA GLN A 57 3.23 7.66 -0.76
C GLN A 57 2.22 6.71 -0.10
N ASP A 58 1.38 7.22 0.81
CA ASP A 58 0.37 6.42 1.50
C ASP A 58 -0.83 6.07 0.60
N ALA A 59 -0.92 6.64 -0.61
CA ALA A 59 -1.91 6.22 -1.60
C ALA A 59 -1.79 4.72 -1.93
N LYS A 60 -0.56 4.21 -2.06
CA LYS A 60 -0.32 2.77 -2.29
C LYS A 60 -0.77 1.91 -1.12
N LYS A 61 -0.62 2.41 0.12
CA LYS A 61 -1.10 1.71 1.31
C LYS A 61 -2.62 1.64 1.33
N MET A 62 -3.28 2.73 0.96
CA MET A 62 -4.75 2.78 0.82
C MET A 62 -5.26 1.80 -0.24
N GLU A 63 -4.61 1.71 -1.41
CA GLU A 63 -4.98 0.74 -2.45
C GLU A 63 -4.91 -0.72 -1.95
N LYS A 64 -3.91 -1.04 -1.13
CA LYS A 64 -3.81 -2.36 -0.49
C LYS A 64 -4.94 -2.60 0.49
N LEU A 65 -5.27 -1.61 1.31
CA LEU A 65 -6.39 -1.73 2.25
C LEU A 65 -7.72 -1.93 1.52
N ASN A 66 -7.94 -1.27 0.39
CA ASN A 66 -9.11 -1.51 -0.46
C ASN A 66 -9.16 -2.97 -0.92
N THR A 67 -8.02 -3.52 -1.35
CA THR A 67 -7.93 -4.92 -1.79
C THR A 67 -8.25 -5.88 -0.64
N ILE A 68 -7.70 -5.64 0.56
CA ILE A 68 -8.01 -6.41 1.77
C ILE A 68 -9.51 -6.42 2.05
N PHE A 69 -10.14 -5.24 2.07
CA PHE A 69 -11.58 -5.13 2.34
C PHE A 69 -12.43 -5.76 1.24
N PHE A 70 -12.04 -5.67 -0.04
CA PHE A 70 -12.72 -6.39 -1.10
C PHE A 70 -12.68 -7.90 -0.87
N THR A 71 -11.52 -8.47 -0.58
CA THR A 71 -11.39 -9.91 -0.28
C THR A 71 -12.26 -10.32 0.91
N LEU A 72 -12.22 -9.57 2.01
CA LEU A 72 -13.02 -9.86 3.20
C LEU A 72 -14.53 -9.75 2.93
N MET A 73 -14.96 -8.78 2.12
CA MET A 73 -16.36 -8.59 1.78
C MET A 73 -16.88 -9.64 0.79
N THR A 74 -16.05 -10.16 -0.13
CA THR A 74 -16.47 -11.15 -1.13
C THR A 74 -16.35 -12.59 -0.63
N HIS A 75 -15.37 -12.88 0.22
CA HIS A 75 -15.09 -14.23 0.71
C HIS A 75 -15.49 -14.45 2.17
N GLY A 76 -15.89 -13.39 2.88
CA GLY A 76 -16.31 -13.45 4.27
C GLY A 76 -15.20 -13.13 5.28
N PRO A 77 -15.53 -13.06 6.59
CA PRO A 77 -14.62 -12.64 7.65
C PRO A 77 -13.40 -13.55 7.83
N ASP A 78 -13.54 -14.84 7.50
CA ASP A 78 -12.48 -15.85 7.66
C ASP A 78 -11.51 -15.90 6.46
N ALA A 79 -11.68 -15.03 5.47
CA ALA A 79 -10.81 -14.99 4.30
C ALA A 79 -9.35 -14.71 4.69
N ASP A 80 -8.43 -15.40 4.00
CA ASP A 80 -7.00 -15.14 4.14
C ASP A 80 -6.61 -13.88 3.36
N ILE A 81 -5.89 -12.99 4.02
CA ILE A 81 -5.44 -11.69 3.50
C ILE A 81 -3.91 -11.66 3.27
N SER A 82 -3.24 -12.79 3.50
CA SER A 82 -1.78 -12.95 3.38
C SER A 82 -1.25 -12.62 1.97
N ASP A 83 -1.99 -12.96 0.92
CA ASP A 83 -1.63 -12.72 -0.48
C ASP A 83 -1.53 -11.22 -0.85
N VAL A 84 -2.28 -10.36 -0.15
CA VAL A 84 -2.27 -8.91 -0.41
C VAL A 84 -1.04 -8.25 0.23
N SER A 85 -0.55 -8.81 1.33
CA SER A 85 0.65 -8.32 2.03
C SER A 85 1.95 -8.84 1.41
N GLY A 86 1.95 -10.05 0.84
CA GLY A 86 3.15 -10.74 0.35
C GLY A 86 3.89 -10.05 -0.81
N LYS A 87 3.21 -9.20 -1.60
CA LYS A 87 3.83 -8.48 -2.73
C LYS A 87 4.86 -7.42 -2.29
N GLU A 88 4.86 -6.99 -1.02
CA GLU A 88 5.81 -5.98 -0.51
C GLU A 88 7.26 -6.46 -0.41
N GLN A 89 7.48 -7.71 -0.05
CA GLN A 89 8.85 -8.22 0.14
C GLN A 89 9.58 -8.38 -1.20
N ALA A 90 8.85 -8.74 -2.26
CA ALA A 90 9.40 -8.88 -3.61
C ALA A 90 9.75 -7.53 -4.25
N GLU A 91 8.89 -6.51 -4.11
CA GLU A 91 9.11 -5.20 -4.74
C GLU A 91 10.18 -4.35 -4.02
N GLN A 92 10.26 -4.40 -2.69
CA GLN A 92 11.27 -3.65 -1.93
C GLN A 92 12.71 -4.14 -2.21
N GLN A 93 12.90 -5.45 -2.47
CA GLN A 93 14.20 -5.98 -2.88
C GLN A 93 14.61 -5.53 -4.28
N GLN A 94 13.63 -5.31 -5.17
CA GLN A 94 13.90 -4.91 -6.55
C GLN A 94 14.27 -3.42 -6.65
N GLN A 95 13.70 -2.56 -5.79
CA GLN A 95 14.00 -1.12 -5.79
C GLN A 95 15.39 -0.80 -5.20
N LYS A 96 15.92 -1.60 -4.25
CA LYS A 96 17.30 -1.42 -3.72
C LYS A 96 18.39 -1.92 -4.67
N LYS A 97 18.07 -2.74 -5.68
CA LYS A 97 19.06 -3.30 -6.62
C LYS A 97 19.40 -2.38 -7.81
N GLY A 98 18.81 -1.19 -7.87
CA GLY A 98 18.87 -0.29 -9.03
C GLY A 98 19.57 1.06 -8.81
N ARG A 99 20.67 1.15 -8.05
CA ARG A 99 21.55 2.35 -8.03
C ARG A 99 23.03 1.96 -8.11
N GLY A 100 23.38 1.13 -9.07
CA GLY A 100 24.77 0.96 -9.54
C GLY A 100 24.90 1.53 -10.93
N ARG A 101 25.38 2.77 -11.05
CA ARG A 101 25.77 3.37 -12.34
C ARG A 101 26.93 2.55 -12.88
N ARG A 102 26.65 1.53 -13.68
CA ARG A 102 27.68 0.81 -14.44
C ARG A 102 28.25 1.83 -15.42
N HIS A 103 29.43 2.36 -15.13
CA HIS A 103 30.30 2.91 -16.16
C HIS A 103 30.52 1.77 -17.15
N ALA A 104 29.76 1.77 -18.25
CA ALA A 104 30.14 1.04 -19.43
C ALA A 104 31.41 1.73 -19.94
N ALA A 105 32.57 1.21 -19.53
CA ALA A 105 33.81 1.45 -20.24
C ALA A 105 33.65 0.81 -21.62
N ILE A 106 33.08 1.58 -22.54
CA ILE A 106 33.20 1.29 -23.97
C ILE A 106 34.67 1.57 -24.28
N SER A 107 35.49 0.52 -24.24
CA SER A 107 36.87 0.55 -24.72
C SER A 107 36.82 0.80 -26.22
N TRP A 108 37.09 2.05 -26.62
CA TRP A 108 37.36 2.44 -27.99
C TRP A 108 38.82 2.15 -28.30
N GLU A 109 39.19 0.88 -28.48
CA GLU A 109 40.56 0.53 -28.89
C GLU A 109 40.63 -0.58 -29.95
N HIS A 110 39.62 -0.69 -30.81
CA HIS A 110 39.68 -1.55 -32.00
C HIS A 110 38.77 -1.08 -33.15
N ALA A 111 38.83 0.22 -33.48
CA ALA A 111 38.17 0.75 -34.68
C ALA A 111 39.12 1.58 -35.54
N GLN A 112 40.33 1.08 -35.75
CA GLN A 112 41.29 1.71 -36.66
C GLN A 112 42.12 0.68 -37.43
N LEU A 113 41.45 -0.13 -38.26
CA LEU A 113 42.09 -0.82 -39.37
C LEU A 113 41.23 -0.77 -40.64
N ARG A 114 41.60 0.20 -41.49
CA ARG A 114 41.79 0.08 -42.94
C ARG A 114 40.54 -0.10 -43.82
N PHE A 115 39.99 1.05 -44.22
CA PHE A 115 39.81 1.31 -45.65
C PHE A 115 41.20 1.45 -46.27
N LEU A 116 41.64 0.39 -46.93
CA LEU A 116 42.54 0.36 -48.09
C LEU A 116 42.21 -0.92 -48.85
#